data_AF-A0A970DNF4-F1
#
_entry.id   AF-A0A970DNF4-F1
#
_cell.length_a   1.000
_cell.length_b   1.000
_cell.length_c   1.000
_cell.angle_alpha   90.00
_cell.angle_beta   90.00
_cell.angle_gamma   90.00
#
_symmetry.space_group_name_H-M   'P 1'
#
loop_
_entity.id
_entity.type
_entity.pdbx_description
1 polymer ?
#
loop_
_entity_poly.entity_id
_entity_poly.type
_entity_poly.pdbx_seq_one_letter_code
_entity_poly.pdbx_strand_id
1 'polypeptide(L)'
;MSRKKTISLIAILVLLVSISILVYFQKSKKANNPASAGIDLKGKAPASVDKSKSEDKNNDSDNKTKTGVKPSESQPTLINIEVPSSQKWGNTPGNIRNFGNLAFQDGYLYFYVPGLMQNNFLQPSIYIHRTKEDGITALTKLKLTTEPVFLNVVGEWIYFCSGDNGELCRIKVNGTELEIIDSKPTINLIVYDNALYYIQWGKLYKSSISNLTEKKLIAENVYYFVLSDDGNTIFYCTLSRGFDGDISNLYYNKIYSVDTNGENLRLIYNSGREMNIEEMMIYKNYIYFKPLEFDVTQMTIKTDFYIGRIDYTSSNPVEEKYITFSSPNIVSSHDIKMNLYDNYLYYTNIDYDSFKTTIYRQNLDDGSIESLAVDNLAFINSGLYCFGHKVYFIGEKSYDRMNSFSQSLYCLDFQNKSILRNDGPSFD
;
A
#
# COMPACT_ATOMS: atom_id res chain seq x y z
N MET A 1 5.08 29.14 -27.87
CA MET A 1 4.47 27.86 -28.28
C MET A 1 3.07 27.82 -27.67
N SER A 2 1.99 27.58 -28.42
CA SER A 2 0.62 27.73 -27.89
C SER A 2 0.32 26.66 -26.82
N ARG A 3 -0.41 27.03 -25.76
CA ARG A 3 -0.75 26.18 -24.61
C ARG A 3 -1.29 24.79 -25.01
N LYS A 4 -2.04 24.72 -26.11
CA LYS A 4 -2.53 23.47 -26.72
C LYS A 4 -1.41 22.56 -27.26
N LYS A 5 -0.38 23.13 -27.88
CA LYS A 5 0.78 22.36 -28.40
C LYS A 5 1.64 21.79 -27.27
N THR A 6 1.76 22.49 -26.14
CA THR A 6 2.50 21.99 -24.97
C THR A 6 1.76 20.85 -24.28
N ILE A 7 0.44 20.94 -24.12
CA ILE A 7 -0.39 19.86 -23.54
C ILE A 7 -0.38 18.61 -24.43
N SER A 8 -0.48 18.77 -25.77
CA SER A 8 -0.35 17.65 -26.69
C SER A 8 1.03 16.99 -26.64
N LEU A 9 2.11 17.75 -26.44
CA LEU A 9 3.46 17.20 -26.33
C LEU A 9 3.63 16.37 -25.05
N ILE A 10 3.09 16.85 -23.92
CA ILE A 10 3.13 16.14 -22.63
C ILE A 10 2.30 14.85 -22.69
N ALA A 11 1.11 14.89 -23.29
CA ALA A 11 0.27 13.70 -23.47
C ALA A 11 0.98 12.64 -24.34
N ILE A 12 1.67 13.05 -25.41
CA ILE A 12 2.45 12.14 -26.27
C ILE A 12 3.63 11.53 -25.50
N LEU A 13 4.33 12.31 -24.67
CA LEU A 13 5.42 11.81 -23.82
C LEU A 13 4.93 10.77 -22.79
N VAL A 14 3.79 11.01 -22.14
CA VAL A 14 3.17 10.06 -21.21
C VAL A 14 2.74 8.77 -21.93
N LEU A 15 2.22 8.88 -23.15
CA LEU A 15 1.85 7.72 -23.97
C LEU A 15 3.09 6.90 -24.40
N LEU A 16 4.21 7.54 -24.68
CA LEU A 16 5.45 6.86 -25.06
C LEU A 16 6.13 6.15 -23.87
N VAL A 17 6.05 6.73 -22.68
CA VAL A 17 6.53 6.10 -21.43
C VAL A 17 5.68 4.88 -21.08
N SER A 18 4.35 4.99 -21.19
CA SER A 18 3.45 3.86 -20.92
C SER A 18 3.60 2.71 -21.93
N ILE A 19 3.83 3.01 -23.22
CA ILE A 19 4.16 1.99 -24.23
C ILE A 19 5.48 1.28 -23.89
N SER A 20 6.50 2.02 -23.45
CA SER A 20 7.82 1.46 -23.08
C SER A 20 7.72 0.51 -21.89
N ILE A 21 6.89 0.85 -20.90
CA ILE A 21 6.58 0.00 -19.74
C ILE A 21 5.83 -1.27 -20.16
N LEU A 22 4.84 -1.15 -21.05
CA LEU A 22 4.09 -2.29 -21.60
C LEU A 22 5.00 -3.26 -22.40
N VAL A 23 5.91 -2.72 -23.22
CA VAL A 23 6.89 -3.52 -23.98
C VAL A 23 7.87 -4.23 -23.03
N TYR A 24 8.28 -3.58 -21.94
CA TYR A 24 9.11 -4.20 -20.90
C TYR A 24 8.40 -5.39 -20.23
N PHE A 25 7.13 -5.22 -19.84
CA PHE A 25 6.33 -6.31 -19.26
C PHE A 25 6.12 -7.48 -20.24
N GLN A 26 5.89 -7.21 -21.52
CA GLN A 26 5.78 -8.27 -22.53
C GLN A 26 7.10 -9.04 -22.74
N LYS A 27 8.25 -8.37 -22.68
CA LYS A 27 9.56 -9.03 -22.74
C LYS A 27 9.82 -9.91 -21.53
N SER A 28 9.44 -9.45 -20.33
CA SER A 28 9.59 -10.23 -19.09
C SER A 28 8.74 -11.52 -19.09
N LYS A 29 7.50 -11.45 -19.60
CA LYS A 29 6.63 -12.63 -19.76
C LYS A 29 7.20 -13.66 -20.73
N LYS A 30 7.93 -13.24 -21.76
CA LYS A 30 8.51 -14.14 -22.77
C LYS A 30 9.77 -14.86 -22.27
N ALA A 31 10.45 -14.30 -21.26
CA ALA A 31 11.64 -14.92 -20.64
C ALA A 31 11.29 -16.03 -19.64
N ASN A 32 10.06 -16.08 -19.12
CA ASN A 32 9.65 -16.99 -18.04
C ASN A 32 8.79 -18.18 -18.49
N ASN A 33 8.85 -18.58 -19.77
CA ASN A 33 8.18 -19.78 -20.28
C ASN A 33 9.23 -20.86 -20.64
N PRO A 34 9.43 -21.91 -19.82
CA PRO A 34 10.22 -23.06 -20.24
C PRO A 34 9.33 -24.01 -21.05
N ALA A 35 9.48 -23.99 -22.37
CA ALA A 35 9.02 -25.10 -23.21
C ALA A 35 10.05 -26.24 -23.14
N SER A 36 9.54 -27.43 -22.83
CA SER A 36 10.23 -28.71 -22.77
C SER A 36 11.03 -29.05 -24.03
N ALA A 37 12.32 -29.37 -23.86
CA ALA A 37 13.06 -30.23 -24.77
C ALA A 37 14.07 -31.04 -23.94
N GLY A 38 13.85 -32.35 -23.83
CA GLY A 38 14.79 -33.25 -23.18
C GLY A 38 16.05 -33.45 -24.02
N ILE A 39 17.16 -33.77 -23.37
CA ILE A 39 18.23 -34.62 -23.91
C ILE A 39 18.92 -35.33 -22.72
N ASP A 40 19.09 -36.63 -22.96
CA ASP A 40 19.76 -37.68 -22.21
C ASP A 40 21.27 -37.41 -22.01
N LEU A 41 21.82 -37.69 -20.83
CA LEU A 41 23.26 -37.82 -20.61
C LEU A 41 23.60 -39.01 -19.70
N LYS A 42 23.85 -40.15 -20.35
CA LYS A 42 24.66 -41.25 -19.84
C LYS A 42 26.09 -40.79 -19.51
N GLY A 43 26.51 -41.08 -18.27
CA GLY A 43 27.75 -41.78 -17.93
C GLY A 43 29.10 -41.10 -18.18
N LYS A 44 29.83 -40.84 -17.08
CA LYS A 44 31.06 -41.57 -16.69
C LYS A 44 31.72 -40.90 -15.48
N ALA A 45 31.92 -41.68 -14.42
CA ALA A 45 32.98 -41.45 -13.44
C ALA A 45 34.36 -41.79 -14.06
N PRO A 46 35.50 -41.38 -13.46
CA PRO A 46 36.02 -42.20 -12.35
C PRO A 46 36.78 -41.47 -11.22
N ALA A 47 36.87 -42.18 -10.09
CA ALA A 47 37.98 -42.35 -9.13
C ALA A 47 38.65 -41.10 -8.52
N SER A 48 38.51 -40.81 -7.21
CA SER A 48 39.07 -41.46 -6.01
C SER A 48 40.60 -41.38 -5.89
N VAL A 49 41.08 -40.83 -4.76
CA VAL A 49 42.30 -41.11 -3.95
C VAL A 49 42.54 -39.81 -3.15
N ASP A 50 43.00 -39.76 -1.91
CA ASP A 50 42.93 -40.57 -0.69
C ASP A 50 43.53 -39.64 0.41
N LYS A 51 43.33 -40.01 1.66
CA LYS A 51 43.67 -39.33 2.92
C LYS A 51 45.12 -38.81 3.04
N SER A 52 45.30 -37.75 3.84
CA SER A 52 46.18 -37.85 5.02
C SER A 52 45.87 -36.79 6.08
N LYS A 53 45.84 -37.24 7.33
CA LYS A 53 45.94 -36.44 8.57
C LYS A 53 47.42 -36.20 8.87
N SER A 54 47.76 -35.08 9.49
CA SER A 54 48.75 -35.05 10.59
C SER A 54 48.57 -33.81 11.45
N GLU A 55 48.78 -34.02 12.75
CA GLU A 55 48.58 -33.11 13.87
C GLU A 55 49.83 -32.24 14.16
N ASP A 56 49.58 -31.16 14.92
CA ASP A 56 50.39 -30.66 16.04
C ASP A 56 51.83 -30.13 15.83
N LYS A 57 52.04 -28.82 16.02
CA LYS A 57 52.57 -28.22 17.28
C LYS A 57 52.93 -26.73 17.19
N ASN A 58 52.76 -26.09 18.33
CA ASN A 58 53.14 -24.75 18.76
C ASN A 58 54.52 -24.25 18.30
N ASN A 59 54.63 -22.93 18.08
CA ASN A 59 55.65 -22.11 18.75
C ASN A 59 55.29 -20.62 18.74
N ASP A 60 55.47 -20.01 19.91
CA ASP A 60 55.47 -18.57 20.19
C ASP A 60 56.47 -17.79 19.31
N SER A 61 56.11 -16.57 18.94
CA SER A 61 56.96 -15.40 19.23
C SER A 61 56.23 -14.09 18.97
N ASP A 62 56.43 -13.18 19.93
CA ASP A 62 56.02 -11.79 19.98
C ASP A 62 56.16 -11.03 18.64
N ASN A 63 55.12 -10.28 18.26
CA ASN A 63 55.35 -8.89 17.90
C ASN A 63 54.12 -7.98 18.09
N LYS A 64 54.36 -6.88 18.81
CA LYS A 64 53.45 -5.76 19.00
C LYS A 64 53.17 -5.06 17.67
N THR A 65 51.89 -4.89 17.34
CA THR A 65 51.44 -3.66 16.67
C THR A 65 49.98 -3.39 16.97
N LYS A 66 49.72 -2.31 17.72
CA LYS A 66 48.42 -1.67 17.88
C LYS A 66 48.08 -0.93 16.59
N THR A 67 46.99 -1.29 15.92
CA THR A 67 46.25 -0.38 15.04
C THR A 67 44.77 -0.77 14.96
N GLY A 68 43.91 0.10 15.51
CA GLY A 68 42.54 0.38 15.09
C GLY A 68 41.57 -0.78 14.88
N VAL A 69 40.96 -1.28 15.95
CA VAL A 69 39.69 -2.02 15.86
C VAL A 69 38.58 -1.01 15.52
N LYS A 70 38.03 -1.14 14.31
CA LYS A 70 36.76 -0.53 13.88
C LYS A 70 35.66 -1.03 14.81
N PRO A 71 34.75 -0.20 15.35
CA PRO A 71 33.68 -0.70 16.20
C PRO A 71 32.81 -1.65 15.37
N SER A 72 32.72 -2.90 15.82
CA SER A 72 31.72 -3.85 15.34
C SER A 72 30.36 -3.23 15.63
N GLU A 73 29.51 -3.14 14.60
CA GLU A 73 28.09 -2.81 14.76
C GLU A 73 27.50 -3.85 15.71
N SER A 74 27.29 -3.47 16.96
CA SER A 74 26.60 -4.29 17.93
C SER A 74 25.15 -4.40 17.48
N GLN A 75 24.71 -5.61 17.16
CA GLN A 75 23.31 -5.96 16.99
C GLN A 75 22.52 -5.41 18.20
N PRO A 76 21.49 -4.57 18.00
CA PRO A 76 20.74 -4.01 19.12
C PRO A 76 20.05 -5.13 19.88
N THR A 77 20.42 -5.30 21.16
CA THR A 77 19.74 -6.19 22.10
C THR A 77 18.29 -5.75 22.26
N LEU A 78 17.37 -6.58 21.79
CA LEU A 78 15.93 -6.39 21.90
C LEU A 78 15.46 -6.82 23.29
N ILE A 79 14.74 -5.94 23.95
CA ILE A 79 13.91 -6.28 25.10
C ILE A 79 12.74 -7.12 24.54
N ASN A 80 12.49 -8.29 25.11
CA ASN A 80 11.23 -9.02 24.90
C ASN A 80 10.12 -8.14 25.46
N ILE A 81 9.44 -7.40 24.59
CA ILE A 81 8.25 -6.66 24.96
C ILE A 81 7.11 -7.67 24.80
N GLU A 82 6.64 -8.25 25.90
CA GLU A 82 5.32 -8.86 25.92
C GLU A 82 4.30 -7.74 25.72
N VAL A 83 3.72 -7.66 24.52
CA VAL A 83 2.77 -6.60 24.13
C VAL A 83 1.34 -7.12 24.28
N PRO A 84 0.52 -6.55 25.18
CA PRO A 84 -0.92 -6.75 25.17
C PRO A 84 -1.56 -5.89 24.05
N SER A 85 -2.05 -6.48 22.95
CA SER A 85 -2.71 -5.70 21.89
C SER A 85 -4.18 -5.47 22.23
N SER A 86 -4.54 -4.27 22.69
CA SER A 86 -5.94 -3.87 22.91
C SER A 86 -6.66 -3.38 21.64
N GLN A 87 -5.97 -3.32 20.51
CA GLN A 87 -6.51 -2.82 19.24
C GLN A 87 -7.02 -3.99 18.39
N LYS A 88 -8.30 -3.93 17.98
CA LYS A 88 -8.90 -4.96 17.12
C LYS A 88 -8.29 -4.97 15.72
N TRP A 89 -7.85 -3.83 15.23
CA TRP A 89 -7.30 -3.66 13.88
C TRP A 89 -5.79 -3.88 13.89
N GLY A 90 -5.27 -4.65 12.92
CA GLY A 90 -3.84 -4.66 12.63
C GLY A 90 -3.38 -3.44 11.83
N ASN A 91 -4.31 -2.84 11.08
CA ASN A 91 -4.19 -1.54 10.43
C ASN A 91 -5.60 -1.02 10.12
N THR A 92 -5.76 0.27 9.86
CA THR A 92 -7.10 0.79 9.51
C THR A 92 -7.48 0.41 8.08
N PRO A 93 -8.78 0.20 7.80
CA PRO A 93 -9.21 -0.09 6.44
C PRO A 93 -8.85 1.00 5.42
N GLY A 94 -8.89 2.26 5.84
CA GLY A 94 -8.48 3.38 5.00
C GLY A 94 -6.99 3.34 4.63
N ASN A 95 -6.12 2.95 5.55
CA ASN A 95 -4.70 2.74 5.26
C ASN A 95 -4.49 1.54 4.33
N ILE A 96 -5.19 0.43 4.55
CA ILE A 96 -5.12 -0.76 3.68
C ILE A 96 -5.62 -0.44 2.26
N ARG A 97 -6.70 0.34 2.11
CA ARG A 97 -7.15 0.83 0.80
C ARG A 97 -6.05 1.58 0.08
N ASN A 98 -5.28 2.36 0.81
CA ASN A 98 -4.11 3.09 0.36
C ASN A 98 -2.84 2.21 0.29
N PHE A 99 -2.99 0.92 -0.03
CA PHE A 99 -1.95 -0.11 -0.13
C PHE A 99 -1.27 -0.50 1.19
N GLY A 100 -1.65 0.08 2.34
CA GLY A 100 -1.17 -0.31 3.65
C GLY A 100 0.35 -0.27 3.79
N ASN A 101 1.03 0.66 3.14
CA ASN A 101 2.50 0.79 3.20
C ASN A 101 3.00 1.21 4.59
N LEU A 102 2.12 1.75 5.42
CA LEU A 102 2.38 2.17 6.80
C LEU A 102 1.38 1.47 7.73
N ALA A 103 1.83 1.01 8.89
CA ALA A 103 1.02 0.49 9.99
C ALA A 103 1.59 1.00 11.33
N PHE A 104 0.73 1.15 12.34
CA PHE A 104 1.11 1.70 13.63
C PHE A 104 0.65 0.79 14.77
N GLN A 105 1.55 0.48 15.70
CA GLN A 105 1.23 -0.24 16.93
C GLN A 105 2.19 0.21 18.03
N ASP A 106 1.66 0.47 19.22
CA ASP A 106 2.43 0.75 20.46
C ASP A 106 3.50 1.85 20.31
N GLY A 107 3.15 2.97 19.66
CA GLY A 107 4.08 4.08 19.48
C GLY A 107 5.12 3.88 18.37
N TYR A 108 5.03 2.78 17.62
CA TYR A 108 5.91 2.48 16.50
C TYR A 108 5.17 2.54 15.17
N LEU A 109 5.78 3.25 14.22
CA LEU A 109 5.39 3.23 12.82
C LEU A 109 6.24 2.18 12.09
N TYR A 110 5.57 1.22 11.47
CA TYR A 110 6.15 0.21 10.59
C TYR A 110 5.83 0.58 9.16
N PHE A 111 6.82 0.59 8.28
CA PHE A 111 6.59 1.04 6.92
C PHE A 111 7.54 0.46 5.90
N TYR A 112 7.04 0.39 4.67
CA TYR A 112 7.83 0.20 3.47
C TYR A 112 7.54 1.37 2.54
N VAL A 113 8.60 2.04 2.10
CA VAL A 113 8.48 3.08 1.10
C VAL A 113 9.52 2.86 0.01
N PRO A 114 9.10 2.41 -1.19
CA PRO A 114 9.96 2.45 -2.36
C PRO A 114 10.40 3.91 -2.60
N GLY A 115 11.67 4.13 -2.94
CA GLY A 115 12.16 5.45 -3.37
C GLY A 115 12.70 6.39 -2.28
N LEU A 116 12.21 6.35 -1.02
CA LEU A 116 12.79 7.19 0.06
C LEU A 116 14.26 6.88 0.37
N MET A 117 14.71 5.66 0.07
CA MET A 117 16.05 5.17 0.38
C MET A 117 16.86 4.88 -0.88
N GLN A 118 16.33 5.17 -2.08
CA GLN A 118 16.95 4.76 -3.36
C GLN A 118 17.81 5.88 -3.96
N ASN A 119 19.10 5.88 -3.65
CA ASN A 119 20.14 6.47 -4.51
C ASN A 119 21.13 5.43 -5.04
N ASN A 120 20.89 4.14 -4.81
CA ASN A 120 21.73 3.06 -5.33
C ASN A 120 20.89 2.04 -6.09
N PHE A 121 20.74 2.25 -7.40
CA PHE A 121 20.14 1.31 -8.36
C PHE A 121 20.80 -0.09 -8.37
N LEU A 122 21.91 -0.26 -7.66
CA LEU A 122 22.70 -1.49 -7.62
C LEU A 122 22.37 -2.41 -6.43
N GLN A 123 21.58 -1.96 -5.46
CA GLN A 123 21.08 -2.83 -4.38
C GLN A 123 19.64 -2.46 -3.99
N PRO A 124 18.61 -3.18 -4.49
CA PRO A 124 17.24 -3.02 -4.01
C PRO A 124 17.16 -3.54 -2.58
N SER A 125 17.44 -2.64 -1.65
CA SER A 125 17.33 -2.87 -0.22
C SER A 125 15.86 -2.73 0.20
N ILE A 126 15.06 -3.78 0.00
CA ILE A 126 13.62 -3.81 0.31
C ILE A 126 13.43 -4.21 1.78
N TYR A 127 13.42 -3.22 2.67
CA TYR A 127 13.25 -3.43 4.11
C TYR A 127 11.91 -2.89 4.60
N ILE A 128 11.27 -3.64 5.51
CA ILE A 128 10.33 -3.03 6.45
C ILE A 128 11.17 -2.23 7.46
N HIS A 129 10.87 -0.95 7.56
CA HIS A 129 11.46 -0.03 8.51
C HIS A 129 10.53 0.13 9.70
N ARG A 130 11.11 0.39 10.87
CA ARG A 130 10.38 0.78 12.07
C ARG A 130 11.03 2.01 12.69
N THR A 131 10.21 2.96 13.13
CA THR A 131 10.64 4.15 13.89
C THR A 131 9.64 4.46 15.01
N LYS A 132 10.09 5.19 16.03
CA LYS A 132 9.17 5.77 17.03
C LYS A 132 8.30 6.85 16.39
N GLU A 133 7.19 7.20 17.05
CA GLU A 133 6.10 8.13 16.67
C GLU A 133 6.38 9.38 15.80
N ASP A 134 7.65 9.79 15.65
CA ASP A 134 8.03 10.91 14.80
C ASP A 134 8.23 10.53 13.33
N GLY A 135 8.23 9.24 12.97
CA GLY A 135 8.34 8.78 11.59
C GLY A 135 9.72 8.97 10.95
N ILE A 136 10.69 9.56 11.66
CA ILE A 136 11.79 10.28 11.01
C ILE A 136 13.17 10.03 11.64
N THR A 137 13.28 9.81 12.97
CA THR A 137 14.60 9.89 13.62
C THR A 137 15.29 8.57 13.96
N ALA A 138 14.59 7.42 13.95
CA ALA A 138 15.16 6.15 14.43
C ALA A 138 14.80 4.95 13.54
N LEU A 139 15.43 4.86 12.37
CA LEU A 139 15.20 3.77 11.41
C LEU A 139 15.86 2.46 11.87
N THR A 140 15.04 1.49 12.29
CA THR A 140 15.47 0.09 12.43
C THR A 140 15.04 -0.69 11.18
N LYS A 141 15.95 -1.45 10.57
CA LYS A 141 15.65 -2.36 9.45
C LYS A 141 15.32 -3.73 9.99
N LEU A 142 14.14 -4.26 9.67
CA LEU A 142 13.67 -5.53 10.25
C LEU A 142 14.09 -6.76 9.43
N LYS A 143 13.94 -6.79 8.10
CA LYS A 143 14.53 -7.82 7.20
C LYS A 143 14.37 -7.42 5.74
N LEU A 144 15.18 -8.00 4.84
CA LEU A 144 14.93 -7.98 3.41
C LEU A 144 13.73 -8.88 3.09
N THR A 145 12.66 -8.29 2.56
CA THR A 145 11.53 -9.01 1.97
C THR A 145 11.38 -8.60 0.51
N THR A 146 10.51 -9.24 -0.27
CA THR A 146 9.96 -8.63 -1.49
C THR A 146 9.13 -7.39 -1.10
N GLU A 147 8.78 -6.50 -2.04
CA GLU A 147 8.08 -5.23 -1.76
C GLU A 147 6.78 -5.44 -0.94
N PRO A 148 6.77 -5.21 0.39
CA PRO A 148 5.63 -5.59 1.20
C PRO A 148 4.51 -4.55 1.07
N VAL A 149 3.28 -5.02 0.88
CA VAL A 149 2.07 -4.20 0.81
C VAL A 149 1.00 -4.75 1.76
N PHE A 150 0.00 -3.92 2.08
CA PHE A 150 -1.09 -4.23 3.01
C PHE A 150 -0.58 -4.64 4.40
N LEU A 151 0.37 -3.89 4.95
CA LEU A 151 0.94 -4.15 6.28
C LEU A 151 -0.15 -4.11 7.36
N ASN A 152 -0.16 -5.12 8.22
CA ASN A 152 -0.95 -5.19 9.43
C ASN A 152 -0.02 -5.62 10.58
N VAL A 153 -0.08 -4.95 11.74
CA VAL A 153 0.72 -5.31 12.92
C VAL A 153 -0.22 -5.77 14.02
N VAL A 154 -0.04 -7.00 14.50
CA VAL A 154 -0.85 -7.58 15.58
C VAL A 154 0.06 -8.28 16.58
N GLY A 155 0.17 -7.70 17.77
CA GLY A 155 1.06 -8.18 18.82
C GLY A 155 2.51 -8.18 18.34
N GLU A 156 3.14 -9.34 18.35
CA GLU A 156 4.53 -9.51 17.92
C GLU A 156 4.70 -9.74 16.40
N TRP A 157 3.63 -9.77 15.62
CA TRP A 157 3.67 -10.14 14.21
C TRP A 157 3.27 -8.99 13.28
N ILE A 158 3.96 -8.94 12.13
CA ILE A 158 3.60 -8.12 10.97
C ILE A 158 3.11 -9.06 9.88
N TYR A 159 1.87 -8.91 9.44
CA TYR A 159 1.25 -9.63 8.33
C TYR A 159 1.21 -8.72 7.09
N PHE A 160 1.53 -9.26 5.92
CA PHE A 160 1.60 -8.48 4.68
C PHE A 160 1.50 -9.36 3.44
N CYS A 161 1.29 -8.73 2.29
CA CYS A 161 1.42 -9.38 0.98
C CYS A 161 2.78 -9.04 0.34
N SER A 162 3.41 -10.04 -0.26
CA SER A 162 4.66 -9.94 -1.00
C SER A 162 4.38 -9.28 -2.37
N GLY A 163 5.13 -8.25 -2.78
CA GLY A 163 4.81 -7.48 -4.00
C GLY A 163 5.03 -8.24 -5.32
N ASP A 164 6.02 -9.13 -5.37
CA ASP A 164 6.39 -9.84 -6.60
C ASP A 164 5.35 -10.89 -7.03
N ASN A 165 4.87 -11.67 -6.05
CA ASN A 165 4.00 -12.84 -6.28
C ASN A 165 2.63 -12.71 -5.58
N GLY A 166 2.43 -11.67 -4.77
CA GLY A 166 1.24 -11.50 -3.94
C GLY A 166 1.17 -12.49 -2.77
N GLU A 167 2.28 -13.08 -2.32
CA GLU A 167 2.25 -14.13 -1.30
C GLU A 167 1.81 -13.56 0.05
N LEU A 168 0.97 -14.28 0.79
CA LEU A 168 0.60 -13.89 2.15
C LEU A 168 1.73 -14.31 3.09
N CYS A 169 2.33 -13.34 3.78
CA CYS A 169 3.50 -13.53 4.62
C CYS A 169 3.26 -13.00 6.04
N ARG A 170 4.08 -13.46 6.98
CA ARG A 170 4.26 -12.80 8.28
C ARG A 170 5.72 -12.80 8.73
N ILE A 171 6.07 -11.85 9.59
CA ILE A 171 7.39 -11.74 10.21
C ILE A 171 7.23 -11.17 11.62
N LYS A 172 8.10 -11.52 12.56
CA LYS A 172 8.07 -10.87 13.87
C LYS A 172 8.46 -9.40 13.77
N VAL A 173 7.95 -8.56 14.66
CA VAL A 173 8.29 -7.12 14.76
C VAL A 173 9.77 -6.84 15.04
N ASN A 174 10.52 -7.88 15.41
CA ASN A 174 11.97 -7.85 15.57
C ASN A 174 12.74 -8.27 14.29
N GLY A 175 12.06 -8.64 13.21
CA GLY A 175 12.67 -9.06 11.95
C GLY A 175 13.00 -10.56 11.81
N THR A 176 12.72 -11.36 12.83
CA THR A 176 12.93 -12.81 12.81
C THR A 176 11.70 -13.55 12.30
N GLU A 177 11.83 -14.86 12.05
CA GLU A 177 10.69 -15.76 11.76
C GLU A 177 9.82 -15.29 10.58
N LEU A 178 10.46 -14.92 9.47
CA LEU A 178 9.75 -14.69 8.22
C LEU A 178 9.17 -16.01 7.70
N GLU A 179 7.87 -16.04 7.49
CA GLU A 179 7.12 -17.21 7.04
C GLU A 179 6.16 -16.83 5.90
N ILE A 180 6.11 -17.69 4.88
CA ILE A 180 5.06 -17.64 3.84
C ILE A 180 3.88 -18.47 4.35
N ILE A 181 2.73 -17.84 4.48
CA ILE A 181 1.47 -18.45 4.94
C ILE A 181 0.74 -19.13 3.77
N ASP A 182 0.60 -18.42 2.65
CA ASP A 182 0.02 -18.95 1.41
C ASP A 182 0.73 -18.30 0.22
N SER A 183 1.17 -19.12 -0.75
CA SER A 183 1.89 -18.65 -1.93
C SER A 183 0.98 -18.14 -3.06
N LYS A 184 -0.35 -18.20 -2.88
CA LYS A 184 -1.30 -17.70 -3.87
C LYS A 184 -1.33 -16.17 -3.88
N PRO A 185 -1.46 -15.54 -5.06
CA PRO A 185 -1.62 -14.10 -5.17
C PRO A 185 -2.79 -13.59 -4.32
N THR A 186 -2.45 -12.77 -3.33
CA THR A 186 -3.32 -12.26 -2.28
C THR A 186 -3.27 -10.74 -2.28
N ILE A 187 -4.44 -10.10 -2.21
CA ILE A 187 -4.57 -8.63 -2.16
C ILE A 187 -5.58 -8.21 -1.08
N ASN A 188 -5.54 -6.92 -0.72
CA ASN A 188 -6.47 -6.29 0.22
C ASN A 188 -6.53 -7.03 1.57
N LEU A 189 -5.36 -7.29 2.17
CA LEU A 189 -5.24 -7.97 3.45
C LEU A 189 -5.65 -7.02 4.59
N ILE A 190 -6.68 -7.40 5.33
CA ILE A 190 -7.16 -6.72 6.53
C ILE A 190 -7.12 -7.69 7.69
N VAL A 191 -6.49 -7.29 8.80
CA VAL A 191 -6.54 -8.05 10.05
C VAL A 191 -7.47 -7.35 11.04
N TYR A 192 -8.53 -8.05 11.46
CA TYR A 192 -9.49 -7.59 12.46
C TYR A 192 -9.80 -8.69 13.47
N ASP A 193 -9.64 -8.38 14.75
CA ASP A 193 -9.99 -9.21 15.91
C ASP A 193 -9.49 -10.66 15.75
N ASN A 194 -8.18 -10.80 15.55
CA ASN A 194 -7.49 -12.07 15.35
C ASN A 194 -7.94 -12.90 14.12
N ALA A 195 -8.58 -12.26 13.13
CA ALA A 195 -8.89 -12.88 11.85
C ALA A 195 -8.26 -12.09 10.68
N LEU A 196 -7.77 -12.82 9.68
CA LEU A 196 -7.31 -12.29 8.41
C LEU A 196 -8.48 -12.34 7.42
N TYR A 197 -8.75 -11.22 6.75
CA TYR A 197 -9.64 -11.13 5.61
C TYR A 197 -8.80 -10.73 4.40
N TYR A 198 -8.97 -11.43 3.28
CA TYR A 198 -8.14 -11.20 2.11
C TYR A 198 -8.76 -11.74 0.83
N ILE A 199 -8.35 -11.20 -0.32
CA ILE A 199 -8.82 -11.63 -1.63
C ILE A 199 -7.76 -12.51 -2.29
N GLN A 200 -8.17 -13.68 -2.78
CA GLN A 200 -7.38 -14.52 -3.69
C GLN A 200 -8.23 -14.88 -4.91
N TRP A 201 -7.72 -14.57 -6.11
CA TRP A 201 -8.40 -14.85 -7.39
C TRP A 201 -9.87 -14.39 -7.44
N GLY A 202 -10.15 -13.19 -6.91
CA GLY A 202 -11.49 -12.62 -6.86
C GLY A 202 -12.43 -13.28 -5.83
N LYS A 203 -11.90 -14.08 -4.90
CA LYS A 203 -12.66 -14.66 -3.79
C LYS A 203 -12.19 -14.07 -2.48
N LEU A 204 -13.14 -13.63 -1.66
CA LEU A 204 -12.87 -13.14 -0.31
C LEU A 204 -12.85 -14.31 0.67
N TYR A 205 -11.73 -14.45 1.37
CA TYR A 205 -11.52 -15.45 2.40
C TYR A 205 -11.39 -14.81 3.78
N LYS A 206 -11.74 -15.61 4.80
CA LYS A 206 -11.47 -15.36 6.21
C LYS A 206 -10.66 -16.52 6.79
N SER A 207 -9.59 -16.21 7.53
CA SER A 207 -8.78 -17.20 8.25
C SER A 207 -8.51 -16.72 9.67
N SER A 208 -8.36 -17.64 10.62
CA SER A 208 -7.99 -17.29 11.99
C SER A 208 -6.47 -17.12 12.11
N ILE A 209 -5.99 -16.15 12.90
CA ILE A 209 -4.56 -16.01 13.22
C ILE A 209 -4.05 -17.28 13.94
N SER A 210 -4.87 -17.96 14.73
CA SER A 210 -4.47 -19.19 15.43
C SER A 210 -4.46 -20.42 14.54
N ASN A 211 -5.10 -20.36 13.37
CA ASN A 211 -5.08 -21.43 12.37
C ASN A 211 -5.04 -20.84 10.96
N LEU A 212 -3.84 -20.50 10.50
CA LEU A 212 -3.62 -19.86 9.20
C LEU A 212 -3.82 -20.80 7.99
N THR A 213 -3.95 -22.11 8.22
CA THR A 213 -4.13 -23.10 7.15
C THR A 213 -5.59 -23.25 6.73
N GLU A 214 -6.53 -22.99 7.64
CA GLU A 214 -7.95 -23.07 7.38
C GLU A 214 -8.47 -21.73 6.88
N LYS A 215 -9.16 -21.75 5.74
CA LYS A 215 -9.81 -20.57 5.17
C LYS A 215 -11.26 -20.83 4.85
N LYS A 216 -12.11 -19.91 5.27
CA LYS A 216 -13.55 -19.86 4.97
C LYS A 216 -13.78 -18.93 3.79
N LEU A 217 -14.46 -19.41 2.75
CA LEU A 217 -14.94 -18.56 1.65
C LEU A 217 -16.11 -17.71 2.16
N ILE A 218 -16.04 -16.40 1.97
CA ILE A 218 -17.08 -15.44 2.37
C ILE A 218 -17.90 -14.98 1.17
N ALA A 219 -17.23 -14.59 0.09
CA ALA A 219 -17.87 -14.09 -1.11
C ALA A 219 -17.02 -14.36 -2.36
N GLU A 220 -17.67 -14.45 -3.52
CA GLU A 220 -17.04 -14.58 -4.83
C GLU A 220 -17.17 -13.29 -5.65
N ASN A 221 -16.36 -13.17 -6.70
CA ASN A 221 -16.30 -12.02 -7.59
C ASN A 221 -15.98 -10.70 -6.88
N VAL A 222 -15.16 -10.73 -5.83
CA VAL A 222 -14.76 -9.59 -5.02
C VAL A 222 -13.52 -8.93 -5.61
N TYR A 223 -13.60 -7.63 -5.90
CA TYR A 223 -12.43 -6.82 -6.30
C TYR A 223 -11.75 -6.16 -5.11
N TYR A 224 -12.56 -5.55 -4.25
CA TYR A 224 -12.14 -4.79 -3.08
C TYR A 224 -13.22 -4.93 -2.01
N PHE A 225 -12.82 -4.94 -0.75
CA PHE A 225 -13.72 -4.97 0.39
C PHE A 225 -13.21 -4.10 1.54
N VAL A 226 -14.14 -3.72 2.42
CA VAL A 226 -13.90 -3.01 3.67
C VAL A 226 -14.80 -3.61 4.75
N LEU A 227 -14.38 -3.59 6.01
CA LEU A 227 -15.19 -4.02 7.14
C LEU A 227 -15.84 -2.80 7.81
N SER A 228 -17.02 -2.98 8.41
CA SER A 228 -17.58 -2.03 9.36
C SER A 228 -16.70 -1.91 10.62
N ASP A 229 -16.84 -0.81 11.36
CA ASP A 229 -16.05 -0.54 12.57
C ASP A 229 -16.20 -1.62 13.65
N ASP A 230 -17.41 -2.20 13.75
CA ASP A 230 -17.73 -3.30 14.65
C ASP A 230 -17.27 -4.68 14.13
N GLY A 231 -16.76 -4.73 12.90
CA GLY A 231 -16.28 -5.94 12.23
C GLY A 231 -17.35 -6.98 11.92
N ASN A 232 -18.64 -6.64 12.01
CA ASN A 232 -19.71 -7.60 11.78
C ASN A 232 -20.09 -7.70 10.29
N THR A 233 -19.92 -6.61 9.54
CA THR A 233 -20.32 -6.52 8.14
C THR A 233 -19.12 -6.24 7.25
N ILE A 234 -19.10 -6.91 6.10
CA ILE A 234 -18.17 -6.66 5.01
C ILE A 234 -18.94 -5.98 3.89
N PHE A 235 -18.43 -4.84 3.43
CA PHE A 235 -18.87 -4.19 2.20
C PHE A 235 -17.87 -4.50 1.11
N TYR A 236 -18.34 -4.83 -0.09
CA TYR A 236 -17.44 -5.16 -1.19
C TYR A 236 -17.96 -4.73 -2.55
N CYS A 237 -17.02 -4.44 -3.46
CA CYS A 237 -17.29 -4.16 -4.87
C CYS A 237 -17.03 -5.42 -5.70
N THR A 238 -17.90 -5.67 -6.68
CA THR A 238 -17.76 -6.82 -7.56
C THR A 238 -16.92 -6.56 -8.81
N LEU A 239 -16.23 -7.59 -9.29
CA LEU A 239 -15.72 -7.67 -10.65
C LEU A 239 -16.87 -7.92 -11.63
N SER A 240 -17.35 -6.88 -12.34
CA SER A 240 -18.28 -7.08 -13.46
C SER A 240 -17.53 -6.99 -14.79
N ARG A 241 -17.72 -7.98 -15.68
CA ARG A 241 -17.24 -7.88 -17.08
C ARG A 241 -18.08 -6.85 -17.84
N GLY A 242 -17.42 -5.99 -18.60
CA GLY A 242 -18.04 -5.01 -19.50
C GLY A 242 -18.75 -5.63 -20.70
N PHE A 243 -19.38 -4.75 -21.50
CA PHE A 243 -20.33 -5.04 -22.58
C PHE A 243 -19.88 -6.11 -23.61
N ASP A 244 -18.57 -6.24 -23.86
CA ASP A 244 -18.03 -7.14 -24.90
C ASP A 244 -17.28 -8.37 -24.36
N GLY A 245 -17.35 -8.64 -23.06
CA GLY A 245 -16.60 -9.75 -22.47
C GLY A 245 -15.07 -9.59 -22.51
N ASP A 246 -14.59 -8.44 -22.99
CA ASP A 246 -13.18 -8.05 -23.00
C ASP A 246 -12.74 -7.62 -21.59
N ILE A 247 -11.56 -8.09 -21.19
CA ILE A 247 -10.97 -7.95 -19.85
C ILE A 247 -10.53 -6.49 -19.61
N SER A 248 -10.49 -5.68 -20.66
CA SER A 248 -10.14 -4.26 -20.66
C SER A 248 -11.18 -3.35 -19.98
N ASN A 249 -12.43 -3.80 -19.84
CA ASN A 249 -13.54 -3.00 -19.30
C ASN A 249 -14.14 -3.67 -18.05
N LEU A 250 -13.35 -3.80 -16.99
CA LEU A 250 -13.87 -4.20 -15.68
C LEU A 250 -14.61 -3.01 -15.05
N TYR A 251 -15.89 -3.21 -14.74
CA TYR A 251 -16.70 -2.22 -14.05
C TYR A 251 -16.89 -2.61 -12.58
N TYR A 252 -16.61 -1.66 -11.69
CA TYR A 252 -16.75 -1.79 -10.23
C TYR A 252 -17.95 -0.98 -9.76
N ASN A 253 -19.12 -1.33 -10.27
CA ASN A 253 -20.30 -0.47 -10.21
C ASN A 253 -21.37 -0.92 -9.21
N LYS A 254 -21.08 -1.94 -8.40
CA LYS A 254 -22.02 -2.45 -7.40
C LYS A 254 -21.33 -2.60 -6.06
N ILE A 255 -22.00 -2.12 -5.02
CA ILE A 255 -21.61 -2.35 -3.63
C ILE A 255 -22.57 -3.37 -3.03
N TYR A 256 -22.02 -4.42 -2.47
CA TYR A 256 -22.72 -5.42 -1.69
C TYR A 256 -22.33 -5.32 -0.21
N SER A 257 -23.21 -5.77 0.66
CA SER A 257 -22.90 -6.08 2.06
C SER A 257 -23.12 -7.56 2.32
N VAL A 258 -22.29 -8.17 3.16
CA VAL A 258 -22.40 -9.54 3.64
C VAL A 258 -21.88 -9.58 5.08
N ASP A 259 -22.38 -10.45 5.93
CA ASP A 259 -21.76 -10.61 7.25
C ASP A 259 -20.42 -11.36 7.17
N THR A 260 -19.64 -11.32 8.25
CA THR A 260 -18.34 -12.02 8.29
C THR A 260 -18.43 -13.54 8.32
N ASN A 261 -19.64 -14.11 8.29
CA ASN A 261 -19.89 -15.52 8.08
C ASN A 261 -20.23 -15.87 6.63
N GLY A 262 -20.36 -14.88 5.73
CA GLY A 262 -20.76 -15.08 4.34
C GLY A 262 -22.28 -15.22 4.16
N GLU A 263 -23.05 -14.89 5.18
CA GLU A 263 -24.50 -14.92 5.19
C GLU A 263 -25.08 -13.51 4.98
N ASN A 264 -26.40 -13.41 4.81
CA ASN A 264 -27.13 -12.14 4.70
C ASN A 264 -26.64 -11.20 3.59
N LEU A 265 -26.26 -11.76 2.43
CA LEU A 265 -25.86 -11.01 1.25
C LEU A 265 -26.96 -10.04 0.79
N ARG A 266 -26.61 -8.76 0.65
CA ARG A 266 -27.50 -7.70 0.16
C ARG A 266 -26.78 -6.82 -0.87
N LEU A 267 -27.46 -6.47 -1.96
CA LEU A 267 -27.03 -5.38 -2.85
C LEU A 267 -27.40 -4.04 -2.20
N ILE A 268 -26.41 -3.17 -1.97
CA ILE A 268 -26.60 -1.85 -1.37
C ILE A 268 -26.80 -0.79 -2.45
N TYR A 269 -25.93 -0.80 -3.47
CA TYR A 269 -25.89 0.24 -4.46
C TYR A 269 -25.47 -0.30 -5.82
N ASN A 270 -26.01 0.30 -6.89
CA ASN A 270 -25.62 0.03 -8.26
C ASN A 270 -25.54 1.36 -9.02
N SER A 271 -24.33 1.79 -9.35
CA SER A 271 -24.04 3.05 -10.03
C SER A 271 -24.33 3.04 -11.53
N GLY A 272 -24.78 1.91 -12.09
CA GLY A 272 -24.95 1.77 -13.53
C GLY A 272 -23.62 1.54 -14.25
N ARG A 273 -23.62 1.60 -15.59
CA ARG A 273 -22.46 1.14 -16.40
C ARG A 273 -21.40 2.22 -16.64
N GLU A 274 -21.72 3.47 -16.34
CA GLU A 274 -20.89 4.63 -16.68
C GLU A 274 -20.07 5.12 -15.48
N MET A 275 -20.15 4.44 -14.34
CA MET A 275 -19.50 4.87 -13.11
C MET A 275 -18.85 3.70 -12.39
N ASN A 276 -17.54 3.82 -12.17
CA ASN A 276 -16.75 2.93 -11.35
C ASN A 276 -16.59 3.48 -9.94
N ILE A 277 -16.58 2.60 -8.95
CA ILE A 277 -16.27 2.95 -7.57
C ILE A 277 -14.80 2.61 -7.35
N GLU A 278 -13.95 3.65 -7.33
CA GLU A 278 -12.50 3.46 -7.20
C GLU A 278 -12.10 3.15 -5.77
N GLU A 279 -12.75 3.77 -4.78
CA GLU A 279 -12.41 3.64 -3.36
C GLU A 279 -13.69 3.67 -2.54
N MET A 280 -13.74 2.92 -1.44
CA MET A 280 -14.81 3.06 -0.44
C MET A 280 -14.32 2.81 0.98
N MET A 281 -14.96 3.52 1.92
CA MET A 281 -14.71 3.48 3.35
C MET A 281 -16.06 3.57 4.07
N ILE A 282 -16.11 3.05 5.30
CA ILE A 282 -17.34 2.99 6.10
C ILE A 282 -17.14 3.84 7.34
N TYR A 283 -18.17 4.60 7.69
CA TYR A 283 -18.27 5.21 9.01
C TYR A 283 -19.73 5.27 9.42
N LYS A 284 -20.04 4.68 10.58
CA LYS A 284 -21.41 4.50 11.05
C LYS A 284 -22.31 3.91 9.95
N ASN A 285 -23.35 4.65 9.55
CA ASN A 285 -24.37 4.21 8.59
C ASN A 285 -24.03 4.58 7.14
N TYR A 286 -22.87 5.20 6.90
CA TYR A 286 -22.51 5.75 5.60
C TYR A 286 -21.37 4.98 4.95
N ILE A 287 -21.51 4.76 3.65
CA ILE A 287 -20.42 4.40 2.75
C ILE A 287 -19.96 5.68 2.08
N TYR A 288 -18.70 6.05 2.29
CA TYR A 288 -18.03 7.13 1.56
C TYR A 288 -17.22 6.52 0.44
N PHE A 289 -17.30 7.07 -0.76
CA PHE A 289 -16.63 6.49 -1.91
C PHE A 289 -16.19 7.52 -2.93
N LYS A 290 -15.20 7.14 -3.74
CA LYS A 290 -14.72 7.94 -4.87
C LYS A 290 -15.23 7.34 -6.19
N PRO A 291 -16.19 7.98 -6.86
CA PRO A 291 -16.64 7.57 -8.18
C PRO A 291 -15.69 8.07 -9.27
N LEU A 292 -15.60 7.28 -10.33
CA LEU A 292 -15.01 7.64 -11.62
C LEU A 292 -16.09 7.49 -12.69
N GLU A 293 -16.60 8.63 -13.16
CA GLU A 293 -17.63 8.68 -14.19
C GLU A 293 -17.03 8.81 -15.59
N PHE A 294 -17.57 8.06 -16.54
CA PHE A 294 -17.19 8.08 -17.95
C PHE A 294 -18.31 8.70 -18.79
N ASP A 295 -17.98 9.73 -19.56
CA ASP A 295 -18.86 10.27 -20.59
C ASP A 295 -18.72 9.44 -21.86
N VAL A 296 -19.71 8.57 -22.10
CA VAL A 296 -19.78 7.71 -23.28
C VAL A 296 -19.96 8.48 -24.59
N THR A 297 -20.49 9.70 -24.54
CA THR A 297 -20.70 10.53 -25.73
C THR A 297 -19.39 11.15 -26.17
N GLN A 298 -18.58 11.60 -25.21
CA GLN A 298 -17.28 12.21 -25.47
C GLN A 298 -16.12 11.20 -25.47
N MET A 299 -16.36 9.97 -25.03
CA MET A 299 -15.34 8.94 -24.81
C MET A 299 -14.23 9.43 -23.85
N THR A 300 -14.61 10.13 -22.79
CA THR A 300 -13.67 10.72 -21.81
C THR A 300 -14.14 10.54 -20.37
N ILE A 301 -13.23 10.66 -19.41
CA ILE A 301 -13.58 10.73 -17.98
C ILE A 301 -14.19 12.10 -17.69
N LYS A 302 -15.29 12.15 -16.94
CA LYS A 302 -15.87 13.42 -16.48
C LYS A 302 -14.94 14.11 -15.49
N THR A 303 -14.81 15.42 -15.61
CA THR A 303 -13.94 16.24 -14.75
C THR A 303 -14.62 16.76 -13.49
N ASP A 304 -15.90 16.47 -13.30
CA ASP A 304 -16.66 16.81 -12.09
C ASP A 304 -16.38 15.78 -10.99
N PHE A 305 -15.20 15.86 -10.36
CA PHE A 305 -14.82 14.94 -9.29
C PHE A 305 -15.48 15.30 -7.96
N TYR A 306 -15.82 14.28 -7.17
CA TYR A 306 -16.40 14.42 -5.83
C TYR A 306 -16.11 13.17 -4.98
N ILE A 307 -16.28 13.30 -3.66
CA ILE A 307 -16.49 12.15 -2.77
C ILE A 307 -18.00 11.98 -2.63
N GLY A 308 -18.50 10.81 -2.99
CA GLY A 308 -19.90 10.41 -2.79
C GLY A 308 -20.12 9.81 -1.41
N ARG A 309 -21.35 9.89 -0.90
CA ARG A 309 -21.78 9.09 0.23
C ARG A 309 -23.15 8.48 0.01
N ILE A 310 -23.39 7.33 0.64
CA ILE A 310 -24.67 6.63 0.65
C ILE A 310 -24.98 6.16 2.08
N ASP A 311 -26.19 6.43 2.57
CA ASP A 311 -26.70 5.75 3.77
C ASP A 311 -27.12 4.32 3.42
N TYR A 312 -26.32 3.33 3.84
CA TYR A 312 -26.58 1.93 3.52
C TYR A 312 -27.69 1.32 4.39
N THR A 313 -28.12 2.00 5.44
CA THR A 313 -29.22 1.57 6.33
C THR A 313 -30.58 2.01 5.80
N SER A 314 -30.61 2.99 4.88
CA SER A 314 -31.81 3.42 4.20
C SER A 314 -32.48 2.28 3.43
N SER A 315 -33.82 2.30 3.39
CA SER A 315 -34.61 1.41 2.54
C SER A 315 -34.48 1.73 1.05
N ASN A 316 -34.07 2.96 0.72
CA ASN A 316 -33.76 3.40 -0.63
C ASN A 316 -32.44 4.21 -0.59
N PRO A 317 -31.29 3.53 -0.59
CA PRO A 317 -29.99 4.19 -0.59
C PRO A 317 -29.83 5.06 -1.84
N VAL A 318 -29.60 6.36 -1.65
CA VAL A 318 -29.37 7.33 -2.72
C VAL A 318 -27.98 7.91 -2.53
N GLU A 319 -27.29 8.09 -3.65
CA GLU A 319 -26.00 8.76 -3.67
C GLU A 319 -26.16 10.26 -3.44
N GLU A 320 -25.34 10.79 -2.53
CA GLU A 320 -25.17 12.20 -2.30
C GLU A 320 -23.74 12.64 -2.66
N LYS A 321 -23.60 13.72 -3.43
CA LYS A 321 -22.29 14.38 -3.64
C LYS A 321 -21.88 15.08 -2.35
N TYR A 322 -21.04 14.42 -1.55
CA TYR A 322 -20.69 14.88 -0.21
C TYR A 322 -19.66 16.00 -0.21
N ILE A 323 -18.54 15.80 -0.92
CA ILE A 323 -17.50 16.82 -1.11
C ILE A 323 -17.28 16.98 -2.61
N THR A 324 -17.48 18.19 -3.13
CA THR A 324 -17.24 18.49 -4.55
C THR A 324 -15.93 19.23 -4.72
N PHE A 325 -15.20 18.89 -5.78
CA PHE A 325 -13.94 19.55 -6.10
C PHE A 325 -14.15 20.44 -7.32
N SER A 326 -14.19 21.76 -7.10
CA SER A 326 -14.49 22.77 -8.13
C SER A 326 -13.24 23.44 -8.71
N SER A 327 -12.04 22.89 -8.47
CA SER A 327 -10.82 23.48 -8.98
C SER A 327 -10.62 23.12 -10.45
N PRO A 328 -10.45 24.11 -11.36
CA PRO A 328 -10.10 23.84 -12.76
C PRO A 328 -8.73 23.15 -12.91
N ASN A 329 -7.97 23.08 -11.81
CA ASN A 329 -6.63 22.52 -11.78
C ASN A 329 -6.63 21.03 -11.42
N ILE A 330 -7.73 20.42 -10.97
CA ILE A 330 -7.76 18.97 -10.79
C ILE A 330 -7.87 18.34 -12.17
N VAL A 331 -6.79 17.68 -12.59
CA VAL A 331 -6.67 17.11 -13.93
C VAL A 331 -7.05 15.63 -13.95
N SER A 332 -7.11 14.98 -12.77
CA SER A 332 -7.39 13.55 -12.64
C SER A 332 -8.05 13.19 -11.31
N SER A 333 -8.87 12.15 -11.30
CA SER A 333 -9.37 11.50 -10.07
C SER A 333 -8.24 10.99 -9.17
N HIS A 334 -7.06 10.75 -9.76
CA HIS A 334 -5.87 10.29 -9.04
C HIS A 334 -5.26 11.38 -8.15
N ASP A 335 -5.59 12.65 -8.39
CA ASP A 335 -5.14 13.80 -7.59
C ASP A 335 -5.89 13.89 -6.25
N ILE A 336 -7.05 13.24 -6.18
CA ILE A 336 -7.88 13.14 -4.98
C ILE A 336 -7.52 11.85 -4.26
N LYS A 337 -6.70 12.01 -3.22
CA LYS A 337 -6.45 10.97 -2.22
C LYS A 337 -7.46 11.15 -1.10
N MET A 338 -8.00 10.04 -0.60
CA MET A 338 -8.84 10.04 0.59
C MET A 338 -8.40 8.96 1.59
N ASN A 339 -8.70 9.18 2.85
CA ASN A 339 -8.57 8.18 3.91
C ASN A 339 -9.57 8.49 5.03
N LEU A 340 -9.99 7.47 5.77
CA LEU A 340 -10.89 7.58 6.90
C LEU A 340 -10.20 6.96 8.12
N TYR A 341 -10.11 7.75 9.18
CA TYR A 341 -9.59 7.31 10.47
C TYR A 341 -10.48 7.84 11.58
N ASP A 342 -11.01 6.93 12.39
CA ASP A 342 -11.99 7.25 13.43
C ASP A 342 -13.17 8.00 12.82
N ASN A 343 -13.51 9.19 13.34
CA ASN A 343 -14.56 10.04 12.81
C ASN A 343 -14.09 11.12 11.82
N TYR A 344 -12.85 11.04 11.31
CA TYR A 344 -12.32 12.01 10.36
C TYR A 344 -12.16 11.44 8.95
N LEU A 345 -12.73 12.15 7.98
CA LEU A 345 -12.45 11.96 6.56
C LEU A 345 -11.33 12.92 6.13
N TYR A 346 -10.22 12.35 5.68
CA TYR A 346 -9.07 13.05 5.14
C TYR A 346 -9.12 13.07 3.63
N TYR A 347 -8.81 14.20 3.01
CA TYR A 347 -8.77 14.30 1.55
C TYR A 347 -7.83 15.41 1.06
N THR A 348 -7.34 15.28 -0.17
CA THR A 348 -6.41 16.22 -0.79
C THR A 348 -7.10 17.20 -1.74
N ASN A 349 -6.50 18.38 -1.87
CA ASN A 349 -6.72 19.29 -2.98
C ASN A 349 -5.34 19.79 -3.44
N ILE A 350 -5.04 19.63 -4.73
CA ILE A 350 -3.77 20.02 -5.33
C ILE A 350 -4.02 21.23 -6.24
N ASP A 351 -3.32 22.31 -5.96
CA ASP A 351 -3.22 23.47 -6.84
C ASP A 351 -1.92 23.41 -7.64
N TYR A 352 -2.04 22.99 -8.90
CA TYR A 352 -0.91 22.85 -9.81
C TYR A 352 -0.31 24.17 -10.29
N ASP A 353 -1.04 25.29 -10.18
CA ASP A 353 -0.50 26.60 -10.57
C ASP A 353 0.51 27.11 -9.53
N SER A 354 0.25 26.82 -8.25
CA SER A 354 1.12 27.22 -7.13
C SER A 354 1.96 26.07 -6.57
N PHE A 355 1.84 24.85 -7.12
CA PHE A 355 2.42 23.62 -6.57
C PHE A 355 2.13 23.47 -5.07
N LYS A 356 0.88 23.73 -4.70
CA LYS A 356 0.43 23.70 -3.31
C LYS A 356 -0.54 22.55 -3.12
N THR A 357 -0.22 21.66 -2.18
CA THR A 357 -1.11 20.57 -1.80
C THR A 357 -1.69 20.85 -0.43
N THR A 358 -3.02 20.91 -0.34
CA THR A 358 -3.74 21.07 0.93
C THR A 358 -4.37 19.74 1.31
N ILE A 359 -4.09 19.28 2.53
CA ILE A 359 -4.79 18.15 3.14
C ILE A 359 -5.86 18.71 4.07
N TYR A 360 -7.09 18.32 3.82
CA TYR A 360 -8.22 18.60 4.69
C TYR A 360 -8.49 17.37 5.57
N ARG A 361 -8.97 17.63 6.79
CA ARG A 361 -9.69 16.63 7.58
C ARG A 361 -11.05 17.22 7.95
N GLN A 362 -12.10 16.46 7.69
CA GLN A 362 -13.46 16.81 8.07
C GLN A 362 -13.95 15.82 9.12
N ASN A 363 -14.39 16.33 10.27
CA ASN A 363 -15.08 15.54 11.27
C ASN A 363 -16.48 15.16 10.75
N LEU A 364 -16.77 13.88 10.72
CA LEU A 364 -18.01 13.32 10.17
C LEU A 364 -19.19 13.40 11.14
N ASP A 365 -18.95 13.71 12.42
CA ASP A 365 -19.99 13.87 13.44
C ASP A 365 -20.53 15.30 13.51
N ASP A 366 -19.65 16.30 13.51
CA ASP A 366 -20.03 17.71 13.66
C ASP A 366 -19.81 18.56 12.39
N GLY A 367 -19.19 17.98 11.35
CA GLY A 367 -18.95 18.65 10.08
C GLY A 367 -17.80 19.67 10.11
N SER A 368 -17.08 19.82 11.22
CA SER A 368 -15.93 20.73 11.32
C SER A 368 -14.82 20.33 10.36
N ILE A 369 -14.16 21.34 9.77
CA ILE A 369 -13.11 21.14 8.78
C ILE A 369 -11.84 21.86 9.24
N GLU A 370 -10.72 21.15 9.17
CA GLU A 370 -9.39 21.69 9.36
C GLU A 370 -8.51 21.36 8.16
N SER A 371 -7.45 22.13 7.93
CA SER A 371 -6.50 21.83 6.87
C SER A 371 -5.06 22.18 7.24
N LEU A 372 -4.13 21.52 6.58
CA LEU A 372 -2.70 21.83 6.56
C LEU A 372 -2.24 21.79 5.10
N ALA A 373 -1.38 22.74 4.73
CA ALA A 373 -0.90 22.86 3.36
C ALA A 373 0.61 22.70 3.27
N VAL A 374 1.05 22.01 2.23
CA VAL A 374 2.45 21.83 1.85
C VAL A 374 2.69 22.58 0.55
N ASP A 375 3.56 23.58 0.60
CA ASP A 375 3.98 24.34 -0.58
C ASP A 375 5.12 23.62 -1.32
N ASN A 376 5.27 23.91 -2.62
CA ASN A 376 6.26 23.31 -3.52
C ASN A 376 6.19 21.78 -3.62
N LEU A 377 4.97 21.22 -3.49
CA LEU A 377 4.70 19.81 -3.69
C LEU A 377 4.03 19.61 -5.05
N ALA A 378 4.71 18.92 -5.95
CA ALA A 378 4.20 18.67 -7.30
C ALA A 378 3.14 17.56 -7.30
N PHE A 379 3.41 16.46 -6.61
CA PHE A 379 2.52 15.29 -6.59
C PHE A 379 2.61 14.54 -5.25
N ILE A 380 1.52 13.88 -4.88
CA ILE A 380 1.50 12.83 -3.86
C ILE A 380 1.58 11.49 -4.59
N ASN A 381 2.68 10.75 -4.38
CA ASN A 381 2.96 9.47 -5.03
C ASN A 381 2.34 8.28 -4.30
N SER A 382 1.88 8.48 -3.06
CA SER A 382 1.23 7.45 -2.25
C SER A 382 -0.27 7.73 -2.04
N GLY A 383 -0.91 6.87 -1.24
CA GLY A 383 -2.13 7.26 -0.54
C GLY A 383 -1.85 8.14 0.68
N LEU A 384 -2.90 8.55 1.37
CA LEU A 384 -2.76 9.10 2.73
C LEU A 384 -2.73 7.93 3.72
N TYR A 385 -1.94 8.04 4.79
CA TYR A 385 -1.93 7.08 5.90
C TYR A 385 -2.21 7.83 7.21
N CYS A 386 -3.31 7.51 7.86
CA CYS A 386 -3.80 8.28 9.00
C CYS A 386 -3.66 7.48 10.29
N PHE A 387 -3.17 8.15 11.34
CA PHE A 387 -3.03 7.62 12.70
C PHE A 387 -3.33 8.74 13.70
N GLY A 388 -4.53 8.73 14.28
CA GLY A 388 -4.97 9.77 15.20
C GLY A 388 -5.00 11.14 14.53
N HIS A 389 -4.24 12.10 15.06
CA HIS A 389 -4.12 13.46 14.53
C HIS A 389 -3.02 13.62 13.47
N LYS A 390 -2.32 12.54 13.10
CA LYS A 390 -1.22 12.56 12.15
C LYS A 390 -1.61 11.93 10.81
N VAL A 391 -1.16 12.55 9.73
CA VAL A 391 -1.28 12.04 8.35
C VAL A 391 0.10 11.91 7.75
N TYR A 392 0.39 10.75 7.18
CA TYR A 392 1.64 10.47 6.49
C TYR A 392 1.37 10.26 5.00
N PHE A 393 2.29 10.72 4.16
CA PHE A 393 2.27 10.44 2.73
C PHE A 393 3.65 10.65 2.11
N ILE A 394 3.85 10.10 0.92
CA ILE A 394 5.05 10.26 0.12
C ILE A 394 4.74 11.26 -0.97
N GLY A 395 5.53 12.32 -0.98
CA GLY A 395 5.37 13.43 -1.90
C GLY A 395 6.65 13.73 -2.67
N GLU A 396 6.49 14.37 -3.82
CA GLU A 396 7.59 14.82 -4.66
C GLU A 396 7.58 16.34 -4.79
N LYS A 397 8.75 16.96 -4.65
CA LYS A 397 8.90 18.40 -4.86
C LYS A 397 8.89 18.77 -6.34
N SER A 398 8.39 19.96 -6.64
CA SER A 398 8.48 20.54 -7.98
C SER A 398 9.94 20.70 -8.42
N TYR A 399 10.22 20.27 -9.65
CA TYR A 399 11.48 20.31 -10.41
C TYR A 399 12.52 21.31 -9.88
N ASP A 400 13.44 20.85 -9.02
CA ASP A 400 14.70 21.58 -8.82
C ASP A 400 15.61 21.22 -9.99
N ARG A 401 16.36 22.21 -10.52
CA ARG A 401 17.02 22.17 -11.85
C ARG A 401 18.16 21.14 -12.01
N MET A 402 18.22 20.11 -11.18
CA MET A 402 19.20 19.04 -11.21
C MET A 402 18.51 17.67 -11.18
N ASN A 403 17.94 17.25 -12.31
CA ASN A 403 17.76 15.87 -12.81
C ASN A 403 17.50 14.66 -11.86
N SER A 404 17.08 14.83 -10.61
CA SER A 404 16.71 13.71 -9.72
C SER A 404 15.38 13.98 -9.03
N PHE A 405 14.43 13.06 -9.27
CA PHE A 405 13.18 12.96 -8.53
C PHE A 405 13.48 12.60 -7.07
N SER A 406 13.50 13.58 -6.15
CA SER A 406 13.64 13.30 -4.72
C SER A 406 12.26 13.12 -4.09
N GLN A 407 11.96 11.91 -3.64
CA GLN A 407 10.75 11.62 -2.85
C GLN A 407 11.02 11.91 -1.38
N SER A 408 10.00 12.44 -0.68
CA SER A 408 10.07 12.72 0.76
C SER A 408 8.87 12.14 1.48
N LEU A 409 9.08 11.69 2.72
CA LEU A 409 8.02 11.32 3.64
C LEU A 409 7.57 12.57 4.36
N TYR A 410 6.29 12.87 4.27
CA TYR A 410 5.67 13.96 4.99
C TYR A 410 4.87 13.40 6.16
N CYS A 411 4.89 14.11 7.28
CA CYS A 411 4.01 13.90 8.42
C CYS A 411 3.33 15.23 8.77
N LEU A 412 2.01 15.28 8.63
CA LEU A 412 1.18 16.42 8.97
C LEU A 412 0.50 16.14 10.30
N ASP A 413 0.79 16.95 11.30
CA ASP A 413 0.22 16.85 12.64
C ASP A 413 -0.82 17.95 12.82
N PHE A 414 -2.09 17.56 12.77
CA PHE A 414 -3.21 18.49 12.88
C PHE A 414 -3.44 18.99 14.31
N GLN A 415 -2.94 18.30 15.33
CA GLN A 415 -3.05 18.74 16.72
C GLN A 415 -2.05 19.86 16.98
N ASN A 416 -0.79 19.68 16.56
CA ASN A 416 0.29 20.64 16.77
C ASN A 416 0.42 21.67 15.64
N LYS A 417 -0.37 21.53 14.56
CA LYS A 417 -0.32 22.36 13.35
C LYS A 417 1.09 22.39 12.73
N SER A 418 1.77 21.25 12.77
CA SER A 418 3.15 21.12 12.30
C SER A 418 3.26 20.18 11.11
N ILE A 419 4.28 20.43 10.28
CA ILE A 419 4.60 19.64 9.10
C ILE A 419 6.04 19.21 9.23
N LEU A 420 6.26 17.90 9.32
CA LEU A 420 7.58 17.30 9.30
C LEU A 420 7.84 16.66 7.94
N ARG A 421 9.11 16.66 7.53
CA ARG A 421 9.57 16.12 6.26
C ARG A 421 10.85 15.33 6.49
N ASN A 422 10.95 14.18 5.85
CA ASN A 422 12.16 13.37 5.79
C ASN A 422 12.50 13.08 4.34
N ASP A 423 13.70 13.47 3.94
CA ASP A 423 14.22 13.32 2.57
C ASP A 423 14.95 11.99 2.38
N GLY A 424 14.91 11.11 3.39
CA GLY A 424 15.76 9.93 3.47
C GLY A 424 17.19 10.30 3.88
N PRO A 425 18.08 9.30 3.95
CA PRO A 425 19.50 9.55 4.17
C PRO A 425 20.08 10.38 3.02
N SER A 426 20.63 11.56 3.33
CA SER A 426 21.51 12.29 2.43
C SER A 426 22.79 11.50 2.23
N PHE A 427 23.06 11.06 1.00
CA PHE A 427 24.36 10.52 0.64
C PHE A 427 25.23 11.69 0.16
N ASP A 428 26.08 12.21 1.06
CA ASP A 428 27.23 13.05 0.69
C ASP A 428 28.35 12.20 0.06
#